data_AF-A0A1F4X9P5-F1
#
_entry.id   AF-A0A1F4X9P5-F1
#
_cell.length_a   1.000
_cell.length_b   1.000
_cell.length_c   1.000
_cell.angle_alpha   90.00
_cell.angle_beta   90.00
_cell.angle_gamma   90.00
#
_symmetry.space_group_name_H-M   'P 1'
#
loop_
_entity.id
_entity.type
_entity.pdbx_description
1 polymer ?
#
loop_
_entity_poly.entity_id
_entity_poly.type
_entity_poly.pdbx_seq_one_letter_code
_entity_poly.pdbx_strand_id
1 'polypeptide(L)'
;MRGAPTQEYVRVKIGGFLVLFCVLAVTSCSYPYGSSNYKTLDVEKLKPGLTREQVVKTLGRGPYAVIGSKYYYGHELEVQHFVQARSKLLGGSNQIEQEYYLYFWDDSLAQWGKPGDWEREANKIIRLKLGP
;
A
#
# COMPACT_ATOMS: atom_id res chain seq x y z
N MET A 1 64.41 19.48 52.55
CA MET A 1 64.10 18.27 51.74
C MET A 1 62.60 18.04 51.69
N ARG A 2 61.98 18.32 50.53
CA ARG A 2 60.85 17.61 49.89
C ARG A 2 60.25 18.55 48.85
N GLY A 3 60.28 18.13 47.59
CA GLY A 3 59.85 18.91 46.43
C GLY A 3 58.45 18.57 45.93
N ALA A 4 57.99 19.47 45.03
CA ALA A 4 56.97 19.33 43.97
C ALA A 4 55.52 18.93 44.38
N PRO A 5 54.48 19.22 43.56
CA PRO A 5 54.51 19.67 42.16
C PRO A 5 53.62 20.89 41.80
N THR A 6 53.98 21.47 40.67
CA THR A 6 53.20 22.33 39.77
C THR A 6 51.82 21.72 39.43
N GLN A 7 50.75 22.49 39.63
CA GLN A 7 49.41 22.18 39.16
C GLN A 7 49.20 22.85 37.80
N GLU A 8 49.49 22.11 36.74
CA GLU A 8 49.09 22.40 35.38
C GLU A 8 47.86 21.54 35.03
N TYR A 9 46.95 22.09 34.23
CA TYR A 9 45.71 21.47 33.73
C TYR A 9 44.64 21.29 34.83
N VAL A 10 43.41 21.80 34.70
CA VAL A 10 42.38 21.31 33.77
C VAL A 10 41.31 22.41 33.60
N ARG A 11 41.39 23.27 32.56
CA ARG A 11 40.22 24.02 32.06
C ARG A 11 39.46 23.12 31.08
N VAL A 12 38.79 22.09 31.58
CA VAL A 12 37.90 21.25 30.77
C VAL A 12 36.56 21.97 30.62
N LYS A 13 36.41 22.55 29.43
CA LYS A 13 35.19 22.82 28.65
C LYS A 13 33.87 22.37 29.30
N ILE A 14 33.36 23.17 30.23
CA ILE A 14 31.99 23.05 30.79
C ILE A 14 30.91 23.30 29.71
N GLY A 15 31.26 23.85 28.55
CA GLY A 15 30.33 24.10 27.44
C GLY A 15 29.93 22.88 26.59
N GLY A 16 30.58 21.72 26.76
CA GLY A 16 30.33 20.55 25.90
C GLY A 16 29.10 19.71 26.29
N PHE A 17 28.74 19.72 27.58
CA PHE A 17 27.71 18.81 28.10
C PHE A 17 26.27 19.29 27.83
N LEU A 18 26.08 20.61 27.74
CA LEU A 18 24.75 21.22 27.55
C LEU A 18 24.26 21.12 26.09
N VAL A 19 25.17 21.08 25.12
CA VAL A 19 24.85 20.90 23.69
C VAL A 19 24.44 19.47 23.37
N LEU A 20 25.02 18.48 24.06
CA LEU A 20 24.71 17.06 23.83
C LEU A 20 23.27 16.70 24.27
N PHE A 21 22.75 17.37 25.31
CA PHE A 21 21.40 17.12 25.82
C PHE A 21 20.30 17.71 24.91
N CYS A 22 20.58 18.83 24.24
CA CYS A 22 19.65 19.40 23.25
C CYS A 22 19.53 18.52 22.00
N VAL A 23 20.60 17.86 21.55
CA VAL A 23 20.56 17.01 20.34
C VAL A 23 19.71 15.75 20.53
N LEU A 24 19.66 15.19 21.75
CA LEU A 24 18.85 13.99 22.04
C LEU A 24 17.34 14.26 22.12
N ALA A 25 16.94 15.50 22.44
CA ALA A 25 15.53 15.88 22.57
C ALA A 25 14.84 16.15 21.23
N VAL A 26 15.58 16.53 20.18
CA VAL A 26 15.02 16.77 18.82
C VAL A 26 15.00 15.52 17.94
N THR A 27 15.65 14.43 18.33
CA THR A 27 15.58 13.15 17.61
C THR A 27 14.39 12.28 17.99
N SER A 28 13.52 12.74 18.90
CA SER A 28 12.20 12.16 19.10
C SER A 28 11.28 12.55 17.93
N CYS A 29 11.60 12.06 16.73
CA CYS A 29 10.58 11.85 15.70
C CYS A 29 9.57 10.88 16.31
N SER A 30 8.54 11.40 16.96
CA SER A 30 7.31 10.66 17.18
C SER A 30 6.77 10.34 15.79
N TYR A 31 7.26 9.24 15.21
CA TYR A 31 6.60 8.61 14.08
C TYR A 31 5.18 8.38 14.55
N PRO A 32 4.16 9.01 13.93
CA PRO A 32 2.80 8.68 14.26
C PRO A 32 2.68 7.18 14.01
N TYR A 33 2.49 6.41 15.08
CA TYR A 33 2.05 5.02 15.00
C TYR A 33 0.70 5.10 14.29
N GLY A 34 0.74 4.94 12.98
CA GLY A 34 -0.41 5.10 12.12
C GLY A 34 -1.47 4.13 12.60
N SER A 35 -2.54 4.67 13.18
CA SER A 35 -3.78 3.95 13.36
C SER A 35 -4.18 3.47 11.97
N SER A 36 -4.03 2.17 11.73
CA SER A 36 -4.40 1.54 10.47
C SER A 36 -5.90 1.64 10.35
N ASN A 37 -6.39 2.73 9.75
CA ASN A 37 -7.73 2.78 9.20
C ASN A 37 -7.75 1.74 8.09
N TYR A 38 -8.15 0.51 8.43
CA TYR A 38 -8.43 -0.55 7.47
C TYR A 38 -9.61 -0.08 6.63
N LYS A 39 -9.32 0.64 5.54
CA LYS A 39 -10.32 1.06 4.57
C LYS A 39 -10.83 -0.20 3.87
N THR A 40 -12.12 -0.45 4.00
CA THR A 40 -12.80 -1.55 3.32
C THR A 40 -12.70 -1.41 1.81
N LEU A 41 -12.62 -2.54 1.10
CA LEU A 41 -12.67 -2.56 -0.37
C LEU A 41 -14.10 -2.26 -0.82
N ASP A 42 -14.42 -0.98 -0.91
CA ASP A 42 -15.73 -0.50 -1.33
C ASP A 42 -15.81 -0.45 -2.87
N VAL A 43 -15.97 -1.63 -3.46
CA VAL A 43 -16.09 -1.80 -4.92
C VAL A 43 -17.40 -1.26 -5.48
N GLU A 44 -18.43 -1.03 -4.64
CA GLU A 44 -19.71 -0.46 -5.05
C GLU A 44 -19.59 0.99 -5.54
N LYS A 45 -18.52 1.68 -5.11
CA LYS A 45 -18.17 3.01 -5.62
C LYS A 45 -17.61 3.00 -7.04
N LEU A 46 -17.20 1.84 -7.55
CA LEU A 46 -16.65 1.71 -8.89
C LEU A 46 -17.75 1.70 -9.93
N LYS A 47 -17.57 2.52 -10.96
CA LYS A 47 -18.45 2.57 -12.12
C LYS A 47 -17.74 1.99 -13.34
N PRO A 48 -18.43 1.28 -14.23
CA PRO A 48 -17.87 0.93 -15.52
C PRO A 48 -17.37 2.18 -16.25
N GLY A 49 -16.25 2.08 -16.96
CA GLY A 49 -15.65 3.22 -17.66
C GLY A 49 -14.39 3.79 -16.99
N LEU A 50 -14.20 3.58 -15.68
CA LEU A 50 -13.07 4.15 -14.94
C LEU A 50 -11.72 3.59 -15.40
N THR A 51 -10.68 4.43 -15.47
CA THR A 51 -9.30 3.97 -15.75
C THR A 51 -8.71 3.22 -14.56
N ARG A 52 -7.63 2.46 -14.79
CA ARG A 52 -6.89 1.80 -13.70
C ARG A 52 -6.45 2.79 -12.61
N GLU A 53 -5.95 3.98 -12.98
CA GLU A 53 -5.56 5.00 -11.99
C GLU A 53 -6.76 5.52 -11.20
N GLN A 54 -7.89 5.72 -11.85
CA GLN A 54 -9.11 6.18 -11.19
C GLN A 54 -9.66 5.13 -10.23
N VAL A 55 -9.58 3.85 -10.59
CA VAL A 55 -9.92 2.73 -9.70
C VAL A 55 -9.01 2.72 -8.48
N VAL A 56 -7.69 2.78 -8.68
CA VAL A 56 -6.71 2.79 -7.58
C VAL A 56 -6.93 3.97 -6.65
N LYS A 57 -7.22 5.16 -7.21
CA LYS A 57 -7.54 6.36 -6.43
C LYS A 57 -8.85 6.21 -5.63
N THR A 58 -9.87 5.59 -6.23
CA THR A 58 -11.17 5.39 -5.58
C THR A 58 -11.08 4.39 -4.43
N LEU A 59 -10.45 3.24 -4.68
CA LEU A 59 -10.23 2.21 -3.67
C LEU A 59 -9.19 2.63 -2.63
N GLY A 60 -8.27 3.52 -3.00
CA GLY A 60 -7.16 3.97 -2.15
C GLY A 60 -6.06 2.93 -2.03
N ARG A 61 -5.99 1.97 -2.96
CA ARG A 61 -4.97 0.92 -2.99
C ARG A 61 -4.81 0.36 -4.40
N GLY A 62 -3.61 -0.16 -4.68
CA GLY A 62 -3.30 -0.86 -5.92
C GLY A 62 -3.83 -2.31 -5.95
N PRO A 63 -3.82 -2.94 -7.13
CA PRO A 63 -4.09 -4.37 -7.25
C PRO A 63 -3.04 -5.16 -6.48
N TYR A 64 -3.45 -6.30 -5.94
CA TYR A 64 -2.56 -7.27 -5.32
C TYR A 64 -1.76 -8.04 -6.38
N ALA A 65 -2.43 -8.44 -7.46
CA ALA A 65 -1.82 -9.14 -8.58
C ALA A 65 -2.64 -8.95 -9.86
N VAL A 66 -2.01 -9.16 -11.01
CA VAL A 66 -2.71 -9.40 -12.28
C VAL A 66 -2.93 -10.90 -12.41
N ILE A 67 -4.19 -11.34 -12.51
CA ILE A 67 -4.56 -12.76 -12.62
C ILE A 67 -4.36 -13.27 -14.04
N GLY A 68 -4.63 -12.42 -15.02
CA GLY A 68 -4.44 -12.77 -16.42
C GLY A 68 -4.64 -11.55 -17.31
N SER A 69 -4.07 -11.63 -18.51
CA SER A 69 -4.37 -10.71 -19.60
C SER A 69 -4.48 -11.52 -20.89
N LYS A 70 -5.40 -11.12 -21.77
CA LYS A 70 -5.55 -11.72 -23.09
C LYS A 70 -6.05 -10.71 -24.11
N TYR A 71 -5.48 -10.79 -25.31
CA TYR A 71 -5.86 -9.94 -26.42
C TYR A 71 -6.98 -10.57 -27.25
N TYR A 72 -7.98 -9.77 -27.58
CA TYR A 72 -9.13 -10.12 -28.40
C TYR A 72 -9.36 -9.04 -29.44
N TYR A 73 -9.19 -9.38 -30.72
CA TYR A 73 -9.43 -8.47 -31.84
C TYR A 73 -8.68 -7.12 -31.73
N GLY A 74 -7.45 -7.16 -31.20
CA GLY A 74 -6.62 -5.96 -31.00
C GLY A 74 -6.87 -5.22 -29.69
N HIS A 75 -7.83 -5.66 -28.88
CA HIS A 75 -8.13 -5.10 -27.57
C HIS A 75 -7.63 -5.99 -26.45
N GLU A 76 -7.13 -5.41 -25.36
CA GLU A 76 -6.67 -6.16 -24.19
C GLU A 76 -7.79 -6.35 -23.18
N LEU A 77 -7.98 -7.57 -22.68
CA LEU A 77 -8.77 -7.84 -21.49
C LEU A 77 -7.84 -8.29 -20.37
N GLU A 78 -7.65 -7.42 -19.38
CA GLU A 78 -6.84 -7.67 -18.19
C GLU A 78 -7.73 -7.92 -16.98
N VAL A 79 -7.37 -8.89 -16.14
CA VAL A 79 -8.06 -9.21 -14.89
C VAL A 79 -7.11 -8.94 -13.72
N GLN A 80 -7.48 -7.99 -12.87
CA GLN A 80 -6.73 -7.62 -11.69
C GLN A 80 -7.40 -8.12 -10.41
N HIS A 81 -6.59 -8.61 -9.47
CA HIS A 81 -7.03 -9.07 -8.16
C HIS A 81 -6.81 -8.01 -7.10
N PHE A 82 -7.87 -7.66 -6.38
CA PHE A 82 -7.84 -6.78 -5.23
C PHE A 82 -8.20 -7.57 -3.98
N VAL A 83 -7.33 -7.55 -2.98
CA VAL A 83 -7.57 -8.18 -1.67
C VAL A 83 -7.58 -7.16 -0.56
N GLN A 84 -8.50 -7.35 0.38
CA GLN A 84 -8.46 -6.74 1.70
C GLN A 84 -8.03 -7.81 2.68
N ALA A 85 -6.85 -7.64 3.25
CA ALA A 85 -6.36 -8.47 4.34
C ALA A 85 -6.40 -7.69 5.65
N ARG A 86 -6.83 -8.35 6.73
CA ARG A 86 -6.71 -7.83 8.09
C ARG A 86 -5.50 -8.47 8.75
N SER A 87 -4.58 -7.64 9.24
CA SER A 87 -3.45 -8.13 10.01
C SER A 87 -3.87 -8.35 11.46
N LYS A 88 -3.49 -9.50 12.03
CA LYS A 88 -3.67 -9.76 13.47
C LYS A 88 -2.52 -9.12 14.22
N LEU A 89 -2.83 -8.20 15.14
CA LEU A 89 -1.89 -7.39 15.91
C LEU A 89 -0.86 -8.21 16.75
N LEU A 90 -1.08 -9.52 16.92
CA LEU A 90 -0.29 -10.40 17.80
C LEU A 90 0.29 -11.60 17.03
N GLY A 91 1.06 -11.35 15.97
CA GLY A 91 1.89 -12.37 15.31
C GLY A 91 1.12 -13.46 14.56
N GLY A 92 -0.16 -13.25 14.26
CA GLY A 92 -0.96 -14.16 13.44
C GLY A 92 -0.79 -13.91 11.94
N SER A 93 -1.08 -14.91 11.11
CA SER A 93 -1.13 -14.73 9.66
C SER A 93 -2.21 -13.71 9.25
N ASN A 94 -1.95 -12.99 8.16
CA ASN A 94 -2.92 -12.09 7.56
C ASN A 94 -4.13 -12.90 7.07
N GLN A 95 -5.33 -12.51 7.49
CA GLN A 95 -6.57 -13.14 7.03
C GLN A 95 -7.17 -12.28 5.91
N ILE A 96 -7.43 -12.88 4.75
CA ILE A 96 -8.16 -12.22 3.66
C ILE A 96 -9.61 -12.10 4.11
N GLU A 97 -10.12 -10.87 4.19
CA GLU A 97 -11.52 -10.57 4.55
C GLU A 97 -12.38 -10.38 3.30
N GLN A 98 -11.83 -9.76 2.25
CA GLN A 98 -12.52 -9.52 0.99
C GLN A 98 -11.56 -9.71 -0.18
N GLU A 99 -12.07 -10.27 -1.27
CA GLU A 99 -11.34 -10.46 -2.50
C GLU A 99 -12.27 -10.15 -3.68
N TYR A 100 -11.74 -9.48 -4.70
CA TYR A 100 -12.45 -9.08 -5.90
C TYR A 100 -11.56 -9.18 -7.14
N TYR A 101 -12.16 -9.59 -8.25
CA TYR A 101 -11.59 -9.51 -9.58
C TYR A 101 -12.21 -8.34 -10.34
N LEU A 102 -11.35 -7.47 -10.86
CA LEU A 102 -11.71 -6.32 -11.69
C LEU A 102 -11.24 -6.59 -13.11
N TYR A 103 -12.13 -6.40 -14.07
CA TYR A 103 -11.90 -6.70 -15.47
C TYR A 103 -11.77 -5.39 -16.24
N PHE A 104 -10.62 -5.19 -16.88
CA PHE A 104 -10.29 -3.99 -17.65
C PHE A 104 -10.24 -4.32 -19.14
N TRP A 105 -10.93 -3.53 -19.95
CA TRP A 105 -10.87 -3.58 -21.40
C TRP A 105 -10.03 -2.40 -21.90
N ASP A 106 -8.86 -2.69 -22.47
CA ASP A 106 -7.74 -1.81 -22.84
C ASP A 106 -7.13 -1.02 -21.66
N ASP A 107 -7.97 -0.24 -20.98
CA ASP A 107 -7.63 0.48 -19.73
C ASP A 107 -8.87 0.82 -18.89
N SER A 108 -10.06 0.47 -19.39
CA SER A 108 -11.33 0.90 -18.82
C SER A 108 -12.00 -0.24 -18.07
N LEU A 109 -12.42 0.01 -16.82
CA LEU A 109 -13.13 -0.94 -16.00
C LEU A 109 -14.42 -1.37 -16.71
N ALA A 110 -14.49 -2.62 -17.11
CA ALA A 110 -15.67 -3.19 -17.74
C ALA A 110 -16.65 -3.71 -16.69
N GLN A 111 -16.16 -4.48 -15.71
CA GLN A 111 -16.95 -5.04 -14.62
C GLN A 111 -16.06 -5.44 -13.43
N TRP A 112 -16.68 -5.80 -12.32
CA TRP A 112 -16.02 -6.38 -11.16
C TRP A 112 -16.90 -7.45 -10.50
N GLY A 113 -16.29 -8.37 -9.75
CA GLY A 113 -17.01 -9.45 -9.08
C GLY A 113 -16.15 -10.18 -8.06
N LYS A 114 -16.77 -11.10 -7.30
CA LYS A 114 -16.02 -12.01 -6.42
C LYS A 114 -15.19 -12.99 -7.24
N PRO A 115 -14.05 -13.48 -6.72
CA PRO A 115 -13.28 -14.54 -7.36
C PRO A 115 -14.14 -15.77 -7.66
N GLY A 116 -13.91 -16.34 -8.83
CA GLY A 116 -14.67 -17.45 -9.38
C GLY A 116 -14.11 -17.84 -10.75
N ASP A 117 -14.97 -18.38 -11.60
CA ASP A 117 -14.64 -18.81 -12.96
C ASP A 117 -14.41 -17.61 -13.88
N TRP A 118 -13.25 -16.96 -13.72
CA TRP A 118 -12.96 -15.66 -14.32
C TRP A 118 -12.98 -15.71 -15.85
N GLU A 119 -12.64 -16.86 -16.45
CA GLU A 119 -12.72 -17.10 -17.89
C GLU A 119 -14.14 -16.99 -18.41
N ARG A 120 -15.11 -17.54 -17.66
CA ARG A 120 -16.53 -17.46 -18.01
C ARG A 120 -17.02 -16.02 -18.00
N GLU A 121 -16.63 -15.24 -17.00
CA GLU A 121 -17.01 -13.84 -16.89
C GLU A 121 -16.32 -12.97 -17.95
N ALA A 122 -15.04 -13.25 -18.27
CA ALA A 122 -14.32 -12.63 -19.37
C ALA A 122 -15.04 -12.84 -20.73
N ASN A 123 -15.48 -14.07 -21.01
CA ASN A 123 -16.23 -14.40 -22.22
C ASN A 123 -17.54 -13.61 -22.36
N LYS A 124 -18.23 -13.30 -21.25
CA LYS A 124 -19.43 -12.45 -21.28
C LYS A 124 -19.09 -11.01 -21.66
N ILE A 125 -18.02 -10.44 -21.09
CA ILE A 125 -17.56 -9.08 -21.43
C ILE A 125 -17.26 -9.00 -22.92
N ILE A 126 -16.51 -9.98 -23.44
CA ILE A 126 -16.12 -10.04 -24.85
C ILE A 126 -17.36 -10.03 -25.75
N ARG A 127 -18.35 -10.90 -25.47
CA ARG A 127 -19.61 -10.95 -26.23
C ARG A 127 -20.37 -9.62 -26.19
N LEU A 128 -20.40 -8.93 -25.04
CA LEU A 128 -21.06 -7.63 -24.91
C LEU A 128 -20.33 -6.52 -25.67
N LYS A 129 -19.01 -6.55 -25.72
CA LYS A 129 -18.19 -5.51 -26.35
C LYS A 129 -18.06 -5.66 -27.87
N LEU A 130 -18.02 -6.90 -28.35
CA LEU A 130 -17.72 -7.20 -29.75
C LEU A 130 -18.91 -7.75 -30.54
N GLY A 131 -20.04 -8.01 -29.88
CA GLY A 131 -21.18 -8.67 -30.51
C GLY A 131 -21.02 -10.20 -30.59
N PRO A 132 -22.07 -10.92 -31.03
CA PRO A 132 -22.03 -12.36 -31.24
C PRO A 132 -21.11 -12.79 -32.38
#